data_AF-A0A7X6BMD6-F1
#
_entry.id   AF-A0A7X6BMD6-F1
#
_cell.length_a   1.000
_cell.length_b   1.000
_cell.length_c   1.000
_cell.angle_alpha   90.00
_cell.angle_beta   90.00
_cell.angle_gamma   90.00
#
_symmetry.space_group_name_H-M   'P 1'
#
loop_
_entity.id
_entity.type
_entity.pdbx_description
1 polymer ?
#
loop_
_entity_poly.entity_id
_entity_poly.type
_entity_poly.pdbx_seq_one_letter_code
_entity_poly.pdbx_strand_id
1 'polypeptide(L)'
;MDHKILTLDRSGTNNEHAWMSDVRIVHLARSRFLPNAGGGTVFCVMTYRGEPGRALAYLIPGQYPEFEGEQAWFRVRWFSKRRREFIEQVEGKG
;
A
#
# COMPACT_ATOMS: atom_id res chain seq x y z
N MET A 1 -6.43 29.02 -22.70
CA MET A 1 -7.22 27.78 -22.85
C MET A 1 -6.36 26.83 -23.65
N ASP A 2 -5.64 25.94 -22.97
CA ASP A 2 -4.66 25.07 -23.61
C ASP A 2 -5.28 23.70 -23.93
N HIS A 3 -5.21 23.34 -25.21
CA HIS A 3 -5.71 22.09 -25.76
C HIS A 3 -4.76 20.94 -25.39
N LYS A 4 -5.25 19.91 -24.68
CA LYS A 4 -4.49 18.67 -24.47
C LYS A 4 -4.75 17.69 -25.62
N ILE A 5 -3.66 17.29 -26.27
CA ILE A 5 -3.60 16.25 -27.30
C ILE A 5 -3.96 14.89 -26.66
N LEU A 6 -5.03 14.26 -27.14
CA LEU A 6 -5.39 12.88 -26.80
C LEU A 6 -4.70 11.93 -27.79
N THR A 7 -3.56 11.37 -27.40
CA THR A 7 -2.99 10.23 -28.13
C THR A 7 -3.70 8.96 -27.65
N LEU A 8 -4.63 8.44 -28.46
CA LEU A 8 -5.22 7.11 -28.26
C LEU A 8 -4.17 6.05 -28.59
N ASP A 9 -3.64 5.36 -27.58
CA ASP A 9 -2.93 4.10 -27.76
C ASP A 9 -3.91 2.93 -27.54
N ARG A 10 -3.94 2.00 -28.50
CA ARG A 10 -4.83 0.83 -28.55
C ARG A 10 -4.34 -0.30 -27.64
N SER A 11 -4.22 -0.03 -26.34
CA SER A 11 -4.05 -1.07 -25.32
C SER A 11 -5.09 -0.85 -24.22
N GLY A 12 -6.16 -1.65 -24.28
CA GLY A 12 -7.35 -1.56 -23.43
C GLY A 12 -7.10 -1.89 -21.96
N THR A 13 -6.31 -1.07 -21.27
CA THR A 13 -6.31 -0.96 -19.82
C THR A 13 -6.55 0.49 -19.47
N ASN A 14 -7.77 0.82 -19.07
CA ASN A 14 -8.14 2.11 -18.47
C ASN A 14 -7.27 2.34 -17.22
N ASN A 15 -6.08 2.90 -17.42
CA ASN A 15 -5.23 3.45 -16.37
C ASN A 15 -5.48 4.96 -16.22
N GLU A 16 -6.73 5.39 -16.39
CA GLU A 16 -7.17 6.78 -16.16
C GLU A 16 -7.22 7.16 -14.66
N HIS A 17 -6.69 6.32 -13.76
CA HIS A 17 -6.47 6.64 -12.35
C HIS A 17 -4.99 6.94 -12.02
N ALA A 18 -4.13 7.18 -13.01
CA ALA A 18 -2.69 7.19 -12.81
C ALA A 18 -2.04 8.52 -12.35
N TRP A 19 -2.79 9.60 -12.07
CA TRP A 19 -2.14 10.91 -11.80
C TRP A 19 -2.72 11.77 -10.66
N MET A 20 -3.51 11.21 -9.74
CA MET A 20 -3.81 11.90 -8.48
C MET A 20 -3.38 11.01 -7.32
N SER A 21 -2.46 11.54 -6.50
CA SER A 21 -2.13 10.92 -5.23
C SER A 21 -3.40 10.81 -4.40
N ASP A 22 -3.81 9.58 -4.10
CA ASP A 22 -5.03 9.30 -3.35
C ASP A 22 -4.66 9.01 -1.90
N VAL A 23 -5.37 9.60 -0.94
CA VAL A 23 -5.13 9.37 0.48
C VAL A 23 -6.00 8.19 0.92
N ARG A 24 -5.37 7.11 1.37
CA ARG A 24 -6.05 5.86 1.71
C ARG A 24 -5.71 5.41 3.12
N ILE A 25 -6.67 4.78 3.78
CA ILE A 25 -6.41 4.03 5.01
C ILE A 25 -6.01 2.60 4.64
N VAL A 26 -4.85 2.17 5.12
CA VAL A 26 -4.33 0.81 4.92
C VAL A 26 -4.06 0.14 6.26
N HIS A 27 -4.19 -1.18 6.28
CA HIS A 27 -3.84 -2.02 7.40
C HIS A 27 -2.45 -2.61 7.19
N LEU A 28 -1.60 -2.54 8.20
CA LEU A 28 -0.35 -3.29 8.28
C LEU A 28 -0.48 -4.37 9.35
N ALA A 29 -0.25 -5.62 8.98
CA ALA A 29 -0.15 -6.74 9.91
C ALA A 29 1.26 -7.33 9.87
N ARG A 30 1.92 -7.45 11.02
CA ARG A 30 3.17 -8.20 11.14
C ARG A 30 2.89 -9.66 10.80
N SER A 31 3.70 -10.21 9.92
CA SER A 31 3.66 -11.62 9.57
C SER A 31 5.06 -12.20 9.77
N ARG A 32 5.10 -13.31 10.50
CA ARG A 32 6.33 -13.94 10.96
C ARG A 32 6.83 -15.04 10.02
N PHE A 33 6.19 -15.27 8.87
CA PHE A 33 6.55 -16.41 8.02
C PHE A 33 6.29 -16.20 6.52
N LEU A 34 7.35 -16.24 5.71
CA LEU A 34 7.28 -16.71 4.33
C LEU A 34 8.01 -18.06 4.29
N PRO A 35 7.41 -19.14 3.77
CA PRO A 35 8.05 -20.46 3.69
C PRO A 35 9.42 -20.47 2.97
N ASN A 36 9.68 -19.46 2.11
CA ASN A 36 10.88 -19.34 1.30
C ASN A 36 11.82 -18.20 1.73
N ALA A 37 11.49 -17.44 2.78
CA ALA A 37 12.36 -16.41 3.33
C ALA A 37 12.90 -16.92 4.67
N GLY A 38 14.19 -17.24 4.73
CA GLY A 38 14.85 -17.85 5.89
C GLY A 38 14.34 -17.27 7.22
N GLY A 39 13.95 -18.18 8.13
CA GLY A 39 13.21 -17.87 9.35
C GLY A 39 13.89 -16.79 10.18
N GLY A 40 13.24 -15.63 10.30
CA GLY A 40 13.68 -14.55 11.18
C GLY A 40 13.27 -13.14 10.72
N THR A 41 12.99 -12.94 9.43
CA THR A 41 12.59 -11.60 8.95
C THR A 41 11.11 -11.37 9.20
N VAL A 42 10.78 -10.49 10.15
CA VAL A 42 9.41 -9.96 10.33
C VAL A 42 9.12 -9.00 9.18
N PHE A 43 8.07 -9.28 8.40
CA PHE A 43 7.58 -8.37 7.37
C PHE A 43 6.16 -7.93 7.70
N CYS A 44 5.71 -6.81 7.13
CA CYS A 44 4.32 -6.38 7.24
C CYS A 44 3.54 -6.70 5.96
N VAL A 45 2.35 -7.27 6.10
CA VAL A 45 1.38 -7.41 5.03
C VAL A 45 0.51 -6.18 5.02
N MET A 46 0.49 -5.46 3.90
CA MET A 46 -0.36 -4.28 3.71
C MET A 46 -1.67 -4.67 3.01
N THR A 47 -2.82 -4.25 3.54
CA THR A 47 -4.15 -4.55 2.96
C THR A 47 -5.08 -3.34 3.09
N TYR A 48 -6.18 -3.27 2.34
CA TYR A 48 -7.22 -2.23 2.55
C TYR A 48 -8.29 -2.65 3.59
N ARG A 49 -8.42 -3.94 3.87
CA ARG A 49 -9.56 -4.51 4.62
C ARG A 49 -9.18 -5.20 5.92
N GLY A 50 -7.89 -5.29 6.23
CA GLY A 50 -7.42 -6.12 7.34
C GLY A 50 -7.41 -7.62 7.04
N GLU A 51 -7.86 -8.03 5.85
CA GLU A 51 -7.99 -9.45 5.51
C GLU A 51 -6.69 -10.02 4.92
N PRO A 52 -6.21 -11.18 5.39
CA PRO A 52 -4.94 -11.77 4.99
C PRO A 52 -4.86 -12.19 3.50
N GLY A 53 -5.97 -12.24 2.76
CA GLY A 53 -6.03 -12.84 1.43
C GLY A 53 -5.70 -11.95 0.23
N ARG A 54 -5.81 -10.61 0.34
CA ARG A 54 -5.52 -9.68 -0.77
C ARG A 54 -4.50 -8.63 -0.36
N ALA A 55 -3.26 -9.07 -0.14
CA ALA A 55 -2.14 -8.20 0.13
C ALA A 55 -1.93 -7.20 -1.02
N LEU A 56 -1.85 -5.91 -0.69
CA LEU A 56 -1.44 -4.85 -1.59
C LEU A 56 0.07 -4.86 -1.81
N ALA A 57 0.82 -5.13 -0.75
CA ALA A 57 2.26 -5.36 -0.79
C ALA A 57 2.72 -6.08 0.49
N TYR A 58 3.91 -6.66 0.41
CA TYR A 58 4.69 -7.14 1.53
C TYR A 58 5.81 -6.13 1.79
N LEU A 59 5.93 -5.67 3.04
CA LEU A 59 6.84 -4.60 3.43
C LEU A 59 7.93 -5.17 4.31
N ILE A 60 9.18 -4.92 3.95
CA ILE A 60 10.33 -5.25 4.81
C ILE A 60 10.55 -4.17 5.87
N PRO A 61 11.22 -4.46 6.98
CA PRO A 61 11.59 -3.44 7.97
C PRO A 61 12.28 -2.24 7.31
N GLY A 62 11.91 -1.03 7.74
CA GLY A 62 12.39 0.23 7.14
C GLY A 62 11.53 0.77 5.98
N GLN A 63 10.58 0.00 5.44
CA GLN A 63 9.62 0.49 4.43
C GLN A 63 8.30 1.00 5.01
N TYR A 64 8.15 0.96 6.33
CA TYR A 64 6.98 1.38 7.08
C TYR A 64 7.41 1.99 8.42
N PRO A 65 6.62 2.90 9.02
CA PRO A 65 6.90 3.45 10.34
C PRO A 65 6.83 2.37 11.43
N GLU A 66 7.56 2.55 12.53
CA GLU A 66 7.37 1.69 13.71
C GLU A 66 5.97 1.90 14.32
N PHE A 67 5.36 0.81 14.78
CA PHE A 67 4.07 0.82 15.48
C PHE A 67 4.03 -0.29 16.52
N GLU A 68 3.26 -0.07 17.59
CA GLU A 68 3.09 -1.04 18.67
C GLU A 68 2.12 -2.17 18.30
N GLY A 69 2.30 -3.34 18.92
CA GLY A 69 1.45 -4.51 18.69
C GLY A 69 1.75 -5.28 17.40
N GLU A 70 0.83 -6.18 17.03
CA GLU A 70 0.96 -7.05 15.86
C GLU A 70 0.35 -6.45 14.58
N GLN A 71 -0.50 -5.43 14.70
CA GLN A 71 -1.13 -4.77 13.56
C GLN A 71 -1.50 -3.32 13.86
N ALA A 72 -1.53 -2.48 12.83
CA ALA A 72 -1.94 -1.08 12.92
C ALA A 72 -2.57 -0.59 11.61
N TRP A 73 -3.33 0.51 11.71
CA TRP A 73 -3.91 1.19 10.57
C TRP A 73 -3.17 2.51 10.33
N PHE A 74 -2.97 2.83 9.05
CA PHE A 74 -2.25 4.03 8.64
C PHE A 74 -2.99 4.77 7.54
N ARG A 75 -2.98 6.10 7.64
CA ARG A 75 -3.30 6.97 6.51
C ARG A 75 -2.05 7.09 5.64
N VAL A 76 -2.20 6.79 4.35
CA VAL A 76 -1.10 6.69 3.39
C VAL A 76 -1.46 7.49 2.15
N ARG A 77 -0.54 8.34 1.69
CA ARG A 77 -0.61 8.93 0.35
C ARG A 77 -0.14 7.89 -0.66
N TRP A 78 -1.04 7.49 -1.54
CA TRP A 78 -0.83 6.42 -2.50
C TRP A 78 -0.50 6.98 -3.88
N PHE A 79 0.70 6.67 -4.38
CA PHE A 79 1.10 7.00 -5.75
C PHE A 79 1.09 5.75 -6.64
N SER A 80 1.57 4.61 -6.12
CA SER A 80 1.53 3.31 -6.77
C SER A 80 1.77 2.20 -5.75
N LYS A 81 1.66 0.93 -6.18
CA LYS A 81 2.00 -0.22 -5.32
C LYS A 81 3.43 -0.16 -4.76
N ARG A 82 4.37 0.43 -5.51
CA ARG A 82 5.79 0.55 -5.12
C ARG A 82 6.13 1.90 -4.47
N ARG A 83 5.32 2.93 -4.69
CA ARG A 83 5.58 4.29 -4.19
C ARG A 83 4.40 4.79 -3.36
N ARG A 84 4.64 4.97 -2.08
CA ARG A 84 3.65 5.38 -1.08
C ARG A 84 4.35 6.11 0.06
N GLU A 85 3.61 6.97 0.73
CA GLU A 85 4.11 7.78 1.85
C GLU A 85 3.16 7.61 3.03
N PHE A 86 3.70 7.17 4.17
CA PHE A 86 2.94 7.04 5.40
C PHE A 86 2.79 8.43 6.04
N ILE A 87 1.54 8.81 6.35
CA ILE A 87 1.23 10.12 6.94
C ILE A 87 1.13 9.97 8.46
N GLU A 88 0.23 9.12 8.95
CA GLU A 88 -0.01 8.93 10.38
C GLU A 88 -0.65 7.56 10.67
N GLN A 89 -0.49 7.09 11.91
CA GLN A 89 -1.23 5.96 12.45
C GLN A 89 -2.64 6.41 12.89
N VAL A 90 -3.67 5.60 12.65
CA VAL A 90 -5.07 5.91 12.98
C VAL A 90 -5.73 4.77 13.77
N GLU A 91 -6.76 5.11 14.55
CA GLU A 91 -7.57 4.14 15.31
C GLU A 91 -8.56 3.40 14.40
N GLY A 92 -8.05 2.54 13.51
CA GLY A 92 -8.88 1.69 12.68
C GLY A 92 -9.26 2.25 11.31
N LYS A 93 -10.12 1.48 10.62
CA LYS A 93 -10.71 1.87 9.34
C LYS A 93 -11.88 2.79 9.63
N GLY A 94 -11.60 4.09 9.75
CA GLY A 94 -12.62 5.13 9.94
C GLY A 94 -13.75 5.08 8.91
#